data_AF-A0A8H5BVW2-F1
#
_entry.id   AF-A0A8H5BVW2-F1
#
_cell.length_a   1.000
_cell.length_b   1.000
_cell.length_c   1.000
_cell.angle_alpha   90.00
_cell.angle_beta   90.00
_cell.angle_gamma   90.00
#
_symmetry.space_group_name_H-M   'P 1'
#
loop_
_entity.id
_entity.type
_entity.pdbx_description
1 polymer ?
#
loop_
_entity_poly.entity_id
_entity_poly.type
_entity_poly.pdbx_seq_one_letter_code
_entity_poly.pdbx_strand_id
1 'polypeptide(L)'
;MTTVAAIPMGIPLFDEDIDAETAALIAQLALDDLEEEVSTKKGKARAGGPLSDEDLAFQLQYEFLRQQLALVEDEKYARSLASALESDAAILQAHLTAERAAEEDRRAADLVSRGEPLPPPTAIQASLEDPAFVLQPEPPVVSEVSRAFGKLPERCSEWRDSTTTSWGDHDSNEEIEEPIQQRAALEKIARQHHKLLGDNAPSASGSNASIINIYRKPKNVECISCSEHFSPGVALHVPCEHYYCRDCIATLVDLFTRDESLYPLRCCQKTITVTTVFPFISSKLRLAFEAKHAEFSVLSKDRVYCHQPTCSVFLGSSEGLSCTGILCPACSVSTCPKCKQAAHVEEDCAVSAATIELRALALAQGWQTCPGCHTLIELNMGCYHMTCRCRTEFCYLCAARWKTCDCAQWDEDRLVVAARERVENEVGARAARVMAPVVYEQRVQERARALRINHDCEQHNWTYRQGGGRCSECRYVLPSYLLGVLVTCMRAMF
;
A
#
# COMPACT_ATOMS: atom_id res chain seq x y z
N MET A 1 19.25 -38.33 5.67
CA MET A 1 18.22 -39.02 6.47
C MET A 1 18.53 -38.81 7.94
N THR A 2 18.20 -37.62 8.43
CA THR A 2 18.21 -37.27 9.86
C THR A 2 16.75 -37.22 10.25
N THR A 3 16.32 -38.22 11.01
CA THR A 3 14.99 -38.27 11.63
C THR A 3 14.85 -37.06 12.54
N VAL A 4 13.97 -36.12 12.18
CA VAL A 4 13.52 -35.08 13.09
C VAL A 4 12.75 -35.81 14.20
N ALA A 5 13.36 -35.89 15.38
CA ALA A 5 12.68 -36.41 16.55
C ALA A 5 11.48 -35.50 16.82
N ALA A 6 10.28 -36.08 16.89
CA ALA A 6 9.07 -35.38 17.29
C ALA A 6 9.31 -34.74 18.67
N ILE A 7 9.25 -33.42 18.72
CA ILE A 7 9.24 -32.68 19.97
C ILE A 7 7.87 -32.96 20.61
N PRO A 8 7.80 -33.47 21.85
CA PRO A 8 6.52 -33.74 22.49
C PRO A 8 5.78 -32.43 22.71
N MET A 9 4.65 -32.28 22.01
CA MET A 9 3.70 -31.16 22.08
C MET A 9 2.76 -31.34 23.29
N GLY A 10 3.32 -31.57 24.48
CA GLY A 10 2.52 -31.73 25.70
C GLY A 10 2.17 -30.37 26.30
N ILE A 11 0.88 -30.02 26.27
CA ILE A 11 0.31 -28.88 27.01
C ILE A 11 0.36 -29.22 28.52
N PRO A 12 0.95 -28.40 29.41
CA PRO A 12 1.42 -28.86 30.73
C PRO A 12 0.37 -29.24 31.79
N LEU A 13 -0.91 -29.41 31.45
CA LEU A 13 -1.96 -29.80 32.42
C LEU A 13 -2.94 -30.86 31.93
N PHE A 14 -2.92 -31.22 30.66
CA PHE A 14 -3.81 -32.25 30.13
C PHE A 14 -2.97 -33.48 29.80
N ASP A 15 -3.50 -34.66 30.15
CA ASP A 15 -2.90 -35.96 29.84
C ASP A 15 -2.38 -35.95 28.39
N GLU A 16 -1.25 -36.61 28.09
CA GLU A 16 -0.70 -36.64 26.72
C GLU A 16 -1.69 -37.22 25.69
N ASP A 17 -2.76 -37.86 26.19
CA ASP A 17 -3.85 -38.47 25.44
C ASP A 17 -5.03 -37.52 25.12
N ILE A 18 -5.03 -36.26 25.58
CA ILE A 18 -6.11 -35.29 25.30
C ILE A 18 -5.74 -34.44 24.08
N ASP A 19 -6.58 -34.46 23.05
CA ASP A 19 -6.35 -33.65 21.85
C ASP A 19 -6.51 -32.14 22.12
N ALA A 20 -5.83 -31.32 21.32
CA ALA A 20 -5.76 -29.87 21.52
C ALA A 20 -7.12 -29.16 21.48
N GLU A 21 -8.11 -29.68 20.74
CA GLU A 21 -9.45 -29.09 20.69
C GLU A 21 -10.21 -29.37 21.99
N THR A 22 -10.11 -30.60 22.48
CA THR A 22 -10.65 -30.99 23.78
C THR A 22 -9.98 -30.23 24.93
N ALA A 23 -8.64 -30.10 24.92
CA ALA A 23 -7.90 -29.32 25.91
C ALA A 23 -8.30 -27.84 25.93
N ALA A 24 -8.49 -27.22 24.75
CA ALA A 24 -8.98 -25.85 24.65
C ALA A 24 -10.41 -25.70 25.18
N LEU A 25 -11.30 -26.65 24.87
CA LEU A 25 -12.67 -26.62 25.39
C LEU A 25 -12.69 -26.72 26.91
N ILE A 26 -11.87 -27.60 27.51
CA ILE A 26 -11.76 -27.71 28.96
C ILE A 26 -11.24 -26.40 29.57
N ALA A 27 -10.22 -25.79 28.95
CA ALA A 27 -9.67 -24.52 29.44
C ALA A 27 -10.69 -23.37 29.36
N GLN A 28 -11.49 -23.32 28.29
CA GLN A 28 -12.56 -22.33 28.13
C GLN A 28 -13.66 -22.51 29.19
N LEU A 29 -14.14 -23.73 29.39
CA LEU A 29 -15.16 -24.01 30.42
C LEU A 29 -14.66 -23.65 31.83
N ALA A 30 -13.40 -23.96 32.13
CA ALA A 30 -12.80 -23.59 33.41
C ALA A 30 -12.66 -22.06 33.58
N LEU A 31 -12.41 -21.31 32.50
CA LEU A 31 -12.43 -19.84 32.55
C LEU A 31 -13.83 -19.30 32.80
N ASP A 32 -14.84 -19.86 32.14
CA ASP A 32 -16.24 -19.47 32.32
C ASP A 32 -16.68 -19.68 33.79
N ASP A 33 -16.32 -20.84 34.38
CA ASP A 33 -16.57 -21.13 35.80
C ASP A 33 -15.86 -20.12 36.74
N LEU A 34 -14.62 -19.76 36.42
CA LEU A 34 -13.85 -18.78 37.19
C LEU A 34 -14.47 -17.37 37.12
N GLU A 35 -14.93 -16.96 35.95
CA GLU A 35 -15.61 -15.68 35.75
C GLU A 35 -16.94 -15.62 36.50
N GLU A 36 -17.71 -16.73 36.52
CA GLU A 36 -18.93 -16.84 37.30
C GLU A 36 -18.65 -16.71 38.81
N GLU A 37 -17.67 -17.44 39.34
CA GLU A 37 -17.27 -17.36 40.75
C GLU A 37 -16.80 -15.96 41.15
N VAL A 38 -16.00 -15.30 40.30
CA VAL A 38 -15.57 -13.90 40.55
C VAL A 38 -16.77 -12.94 40.55
N SER A 39 -17.76 -13.15 39.67
CA SER A 39 -18.94 -12.28 39.57
C SER A 39 -19.90 -12.39 40.77
N THR A 40 -19.95 -13.55 41.43
CA THR A 40 -20.85 -13.79 42.58
C THR A 40 -20.28 -13.29 43.92
N LYS A 41 -18.97 -13.00 43.96
CA LYS A 41 -18.30 -12.49 45.17
C LYS A 41 -18.66 -11.03 45.46
N LYS A 42 -19.37 -10.80 46.57
CA LYS A 42 -19.56 -9.45 47.14
C LYS A 42 -18.24 -8.93 47.71
N GLY A 43 -17.61 -7.99 47.00
CA GLY A 43 -16.36 -7.34 47.39
C GLY A 43 -16.39 -6.76 48.81
N LYS A 44 -15.72 -7.42 49.75
CA LYS A 44 -15.47 -6.91 51.12
C LYS A 44 -14.08 -6.27 51.27
N ALA A 45 -13.30 -6.19 50.19
CA ALA A 45 -11.95 -5.65 50.21
C ALA A 45 -11.94 -4.12 50.07
N ARG A 46 -11.04 -3.45 50.80
CA ARG A 46 -10.75 -2.02 50.62
C ARG A 46 -10.00 -1.83 49.29
N ALA A 47 -10.45 -0.87 48.47
CA ALA A 47 -9.75 -0.51 47.23
C ALA A 47 -8.28 -0.16 47.52
N GLY A 48 -7.34 -0.91 46.92
CA GLY A 48 -5.89 -0.70 47.05
C GLY A 48 -5.17 -1.54 48.12
N GLY A 49 -5.83 -2.51 48.77
CA GLY A 49 -5.16 -3.50 49.61
C GLY A 49 -4.54 -4.66 48.81
N PRO A 50 -3.59 -5.43 49.37
CA PRO A 50 -3.08 -6.66 48.74
C PRO A 50 -4.23 -7.66 48.52
N LEU A 51 -4.17 -8.38 47.40
CA LEU A 51 -5.12 -9.47 47.08
C LEU A 51 -5.13 -10.50 48.21
N SER A 52 -6.30 -11.08 48.49
CA SER A 52 -6.33 -12.25 49.37
C SER A 52 -5.65 -13.43 48.68
N ASP A 53 -5.14 -14.40 49.44
CA ASP A 53 -4.53 -15.61 48.89
C ASP A 53 -5.48 -16.34 47.94
N GLU A 54 -6.79 -16.28 48.22
CA GLU A 54 -7.85 -16.81 47.38
C GLU A 54 -7.97 -16.05 46.06
N ASP A 55 -8.01 -14.70 46.08
CA ASP A 55 -8.08 -13.89 44.87
C ASP A 55 -6.81 -14.01 44.02
N LEU A 56 -5.64 -14.15 44.66
CA LEU A 56 -4.38 -14.40 43.98
C LEU A 56 -4.38 -15.78 43.30
N ALA A 57 -4.90 -16.81 43.97
CA ALA A 57 -5.03 -18.14 43.38
C ALA A 57 -5.95 -18.13 42.15
N PHE A 58 -7.08 -17.42 42.22
CA PHE A 58 -7.99 -17.24 41.08
C PHE A 58 -7.34 -16.49 39.92
N GLN A 59 -6.61 -15.41 40.20
CA GLN A 59 -5.90 -14.66 39.17
C GLN A 59 -4.84 -15.54 38.47
N LEU A 60 -4.03 -16.28 39.24
CA LEU A 60 -3.00 -17.15 38.67
C LEU A 60 -3.61 -18.27 37.81
N GLN A 61 -4.73 -18.85 38.25
CA GLN A 61 -5.43 -19.88 37.48
C GLN A 61 -6.04 -19.30 36.20
N TYR A 62 -6.62 -18.10 36.26
CA TYR A 62 -7.15 -17.38 35.10
C TYR A 62 -6.05 -17.07 34.07
N GLU A 63 -4.93 -16.51 34.51
CA GLU A 63 -3.77 -16.23 33.64
C GLU A 63 -3.23 -17.52 33.01
N PHE A 64 -3.13 -18.60 33.79
CA PHE A 64 -2.68 -19.89 33.29
C PHE A 64 -3.60 -20.43 32.18
N LEU A 65 -4.91 -20.48 32.40
CA LEU A 65 -5.86 -21.04 31.43
C LEU A 65 -5.91 -20.22 30.14
N ARG A 66 -5.82 -18.90 30.23
CA ARG A 66 -5.70 -18.02 29.07
C ARG A 66 -4.42 -18.26 28.26
N GLN A 67 -3.29 -18.49 28.94
CA GLN A 67 -2.06 -18.87 28.25
C GLN A 67 -2.20 -20.19 27.51
N GLN A 68 -2.91 -21.17 28.07
CA GLN A 68 -3.16 -22.45 27.37
C GLN A 68 -4.02 -22.27 26.12
N LEU A 69 -5.09 -21.47 26.18
CA LEU A 69 -5.90 -21.16 25.01
C LEU A 69 -5.07 -20.49 23.90
N ALA A 70 -4.24 -19.51 24.27
CA ALA A 70 -3.36 -18.83 23.33
C ALA A 70 -2.39 -19.81 22.63
N LEU A 71 -1.84 -20.78 23.36
CA LEU A 71 -0.97 -21.81 22.76
C LEU A 71 -1.70 -22.68 21.73
N VAL A 72 -2.95 -23.05 21.99
CA VAL A 72 -3.76 -23.83 21.02
C VAL A 72 -4.10 -22.99 19.80
N GLU A 73 -4.40 -21.70 19.96
CA GLU A 73 -4.62 -20.78 18.84
C GLU A 73 -3.35 -20.60 18.00
N ASP A 74 -2.20 -20.40 18.64
CA ASP A 74 -0.90 -20.31 17.96
C ASP A 74 -0.57 -21.58 17.18
N GLU A 75 -0.88 -22.77 17.74
CA GLU A 75 -0.71 -24.03 17.05
C GLU A 75 -1.63 -24.15 15.81
N LYS A 76 -2.92 -23.79 15.95
CA LYS A 76 -3.87 -23.77 14.83
C LYS A 76 -3.38 -22.83 13.72
N TYR A 77 -2.91 -21.65 14.12
CA TYR A 77 -2.33 -20.68 13.19
C TYR A 77 -1.09 -21.24 12.49
N ALA A 78 -0.16 -21.86 13.23
CA ALA A 78 1.05 -22.46 12.68
C ALA A 78 0.75 -23.59 11.68
N ARG A 79 -0.22 -24.47 11.99
CA ARG A 79 -0.66 -25.53 11.08
C ARG A 79 -1.31 -24.99 9.81
N SER A 80 -2.15 -23.96 9.95
CA SER A 80 -2.77 -23.26 8.82
C SER A 80 -1.71 -22.61 7.92
N LEU A 81 -0.76 -21.90 8.52
CA LEU A 81 0.36 -21.29 7.81
C LEU A 81 1.21 -22.34 7.08
N ALA A 82 1.52 -23.46 7.73
CA ALA A 82 2.24 -24.56 7.10
C ALA A 82 1.49 -25.12 5.89
N SER A 83 0.18 -25.36 6.02
CA SER A 83 -0.66 -25.82 4.90
C SER A 83 -0.71 -24.82 3.75
N ALA A 84 -0.76 -23.52 4.03
CA ALA A 84 -0.75 -22.48 3.02
C ALA A 84 0.62 -22.38 2.31
N LEU A 85 1.71 -22.52 3.06
CA LEU A 85 3.06 -22.56 2.48
C LEU A 85 3.26 -23.78 1.58
N GLU A 86 2.69 -24.94 1.95
CA GLU A 86 2.73 -26.15 1.13
C GLU A 86 1.88 -26.02 -0.13
N SER A 87 0.65 -25.48 -0.04
CA SER A 87 -0.20 -25.26 -1.21
C SER A 87 0.44 -24.30 -2.20
N ASP A 88 1.09 -23.27 -1.69
CA ASP A 88 1.63 -22.18 -2.49
C ASP A 88 3.10 -22.40 -2.85
N ALA A 89 3.69 -23.53 -2.44
CA ALA A 89 5.12 -23.81 -2.61
C ALA A 89 5.59 -23.64 -4.06
N ALA A 90 4.81 -24.10 -5.04
CA ALA A 90 5.14 -23.99 -6.46
C ALA A 90 5.10 -22.53 -6.95
N ILE A 91 4.11 -21.75 -6.50
CA ILE A 91 3.97 -20.32 -6.80
C ILE A 91 5.13 -19.53 -6.17
N LEU A 92 5.39 -19.77 -4.89
CA LEU A 92 6.50 -19.17 -4.15
C LEU A 92 7.85 -19.48 -4.83
N GLN A 93 8.05 -20.72 -5.26
CA GLN A 93 9.28 -21.13 -5.96
C GLN A 93 9.42 -20.46 -7.33
N ALA A 94 8.32 -20.31 -8.08
CA ALA A 94 8.32 -19.59 -9.35
C ALA A 94 8.67 -18.10 -9.16
N HIS A 95 8.06 -17.44 -8.18
CA HIS A 95 8.38 -16.05 -7.84
C HIS A 95 9.83 -15.88 -7.35
N LEU A 96 10.32 -16.79 -6.51
CA LEU A 96 11.73 -16.78 -6.06
C LEU A 96 12.70 -16.94 -7.24
N THR A 97 12.35 -17.77 -8.22
CA THR A 97 13.16 -17.97 -9.44
C THR A 97 13.17 -16.70 -10.28
N ALA A 98 12.01 -16.07 -10.48
CA ALA A 98 11.89 -14.82 -11.23
C ALA A 98 12.64 -13.66 -10.57
N GLU A 99 12.52 -13.49 -9.25
CA GLU A 99 13.26 -12.46 -8.49
C GLU A 99 14.77 -12.66 -8.58
N ARG A 100 15.23 -13.92 -8.49
CA ARG A 100 16.65 -14.23 -8.59
C ARG A 100 17.20 -13.96 -9.98
N ALA A 101 16.46 -14.30 -11.03
CA ALA A 101 16.84 -13.93 -12.40
C ALA A 101 16.90 -12.41 -12.57
N ALA A 102 15.92 -11.67 -12.03
CA ALA A 102 15.90 -10.21 -12.08
C ALA A 102 17.07 -9.57 -11.32
N GLU A 103 17.53 -10.19 -10.23
CA GLU A 103 18.75 -9.77 -9.54
C GLU A 103 20.01 -10.02 -10.40
N GLU A 104 20.08 -11.14 -11.10
CA GLU A 104 21.19 -11.49 -11.99
C GLU A 104 21.23 -10.61 -13.25
N ASP A 105 20.09 -10.35 -13.88
CA ASP A 105 19.93 -9.41 -15.00
C ASP A 105 20.43 -8.02 -14.62
N ARG A 106 20.08 -7.57 -13.42
CA ARG A 106 20.51 -6.28 -12.88
C ARG A 106 22.01 -6.22 -12.63
N ARG A 107 22.64 -7.30 -12.14
CA ARG A 107 24.10 -7.37 -12.00
C ARG A 107 24.78 -7.33 -13.37
N ALA A 108 24.24 -8.03 -14.36
CA ALA A 108 24.74 -7.99 -15.73
C ALA A 108 24.64 -6.57 -16.32
N ALA A 109 23.52 -5.88 -16.08
CA ALA A 109 23.34 -4.49 -16.50
C ALA A 109 24.34 -3.52 -15.85
N ASP A 110 24.64 -3.67 -14.55
CA ASP A 110 25.66 -2.85 -13.87
C ASP A 110 27.06 -3.06 -14.46
N LEU A 111 27.43 -4.30 -14.81
CA LEU A 111 28.70 -4.58 -15.51
C LEU A 111 28.77 -3.87 -16.86
N VAL A 112 27.71 -4.00 -17.67
CA VAL A 112 27.64 -3.33 -18.98
C VAL A 112 27.71 -1.81 -18.85
N SER A 113 27.05 -1.24 -17.84
CA SER A 113 27.10 0.19 -17.54
C SER A 113 28.51 0.70 -17.24
N ARG A 114 29.36 -0.15 -16.65
CA ARG A 114 30.78 0.13 -16.38
C ARG A 114 31.71 -0.09 -17.59
N GLY A 115 31.15 -0.47 -18.74
CA GLY A 115 31.89 -0.76 -19.95
C GLY A 115 32.48 -2.17 -20.01
N GLU A 116 32.06 -3.06 -19.11
CA GLU A 116 32.44 -4.47 -19.16
C GLU A 116 31.55 -5.25 -20.15
N PRO A 117 32.03 -6.36 -20.74
CA PRO A 117 31.21 -7.18 -21.63
C PRO A 117 30.05 -7.84 -20.87
N LEU A 118 28.90 -7.96 -21.54
CA LEU A 118 27.72 -8.64 -20.99
C LEU A 118 28.08 -10.11 -20.65
N PRO A 119 27.91 -10.56 -19.40
CA PRO A 119 28.13 -11.94 -19.04
C PRO A 119 27.10 -12.87 -19.72
N PRO A 120 27.46 -14.14 -19.96
CA PRO A 120 26.50 -15.12 -20.49
C PRO A 120 25.35 -15.34 -19.51
N PRO A 121 24.13 -15.66 -19.99
CA PRO A 121 22.99 -15.96 -19.13
C PRO A 121 23.28 -17.12 -18.18
N THR A 122 22.90 -16.98 -16.92
CA THR A 122 22.94 -18.06 -15.93
C THR A 122 21.87 -19.10 -16.23
N ALA A 123 21.98 -20.26 -15.59
CA ALA A 123 20.96 -21.29 -15.67
C ALA A 123 19.57 -20.82 -15.18
N ILE A 124 19.53 -19.83 -14.27
CA ILE A 124 18.28 -19.30 -13.71
C ILE A 124 17.64 -18.32 -14.70
N GLN A 125 18.43 -17.42 -15.29
CA GLN A 125 17.98 -16.56 -16.38
C GLN A 125 17.45 -17.40 -17.55
N ALA A 126 18.20 -18.44 -17.95
CA ALA A 126 17.78 -19.35 -19.00
C ALA A 126 16.50 -20.14 -18.65
N SER A 127 16.25 -20.44 -17.37
CA SER A 127 15.05 -21.17 -16.95
C SER A 127 13.76 -20.36 -17.11
N LEU A 128 13.84 -19.02 -17.13
CA LEU A 128 12.69 -18.16 -17.42
C LEU A 128 12.34 -18.11 -18.91
N GLU A 129 13.31 -18.40 -19.77
CA GLU A 129 13.11 -18.48 -21.23
C GLU A 129 12.50 -19.82 -21.65
N ASP A 130 12.44 -20.80 -20.74
CA ASP A 130 11.77 -22.08 -20.95
C ASP A 130 10.24 -21.86 -21.03
N PRO A 131 9.56 -22.24 -22.13
CA PRO A 131 8.11 -22.15 -22.24
C PRO A 131 7.33 -22.92 -21.15
N ALA A 132 7.98 -23.87 -20.45
CA ALA A 132 7.39 -24.59 -19.33
C ALA A 132 7.36 -23.77 -18.02
N PHE A 133 8.11 -22.68 -17.92
CA PHE A 133 8.07 -21.81 -16.75
C PHE A 133 6.79 -20.97 -16.73
N VAL A 134 6.01 -21.09 -15.64
CA VAL A 134 4.78 -20.34 -15.42
C VAL A 134 4.86 -19.68 -14.05
N LEU A 135 4.65 -18.37 -13.97
CA LEU A 135 4.67 -17.64 -12.68
C LEU A 135 3.57 -18.11 -11.73
N GLN A 136 2.43 -18.55 -12.27
CA GLN A 136 1.29 -19.08 -11.53
C GLN A 136 0.98 -20.49 -12.04
N PRO A 137 1.75 -21.50 -11.61
CA PRO A 137 1.46 -22.89 -11.96
C PRO A 137 0.09 -23.27 -11.38
N GLU A 138 -0.69 -24.04 -12.14
CA GLU A 138 -1.96 -24.56 -11.63
C GLU A 138 -1.71 -25.45 -10.40
N PRO A 139 -2.53 -25.31 -9.34
CA PRO A 139 -2.39 -26.16 -8.17
C PRO A 139 -2.58 -27.63 -8.57
N PRO A 140 -1.85 -28.57 -7.95
CA PRO A 140 -2.00 -29.98 -8.25
C PRO A 140 -3.45 -30.42 -8.02
N VAL A 141 -4.00 -31.21 -8.95
CA VAL A 141 -5.37 -31.72 -8.88
C VAL A 141 -5.53 -32.54 -7.60
N VAL A 142 -6.55 -32.22 -6.81
CA VAL A 142 -6.79 -32.64 -5.40
C VAL A 142 -7.01 -34.16 -5.22
N SER A 143 -6.79 -35.00 -6.23
CA SER A 143 -7.00 -36.46 -6.15
C SER A 143 -5.84 -37.24 -5.50
N GLU A 144 -4.68 -36.63 -5.25
CA GLU A 144 -3.50 -37.36 -4.73
C GLU A 144 -3.03 -36.97 -3.31
N VAL A 145 -3.56 -35.88 -2.73
CA VAL A 145 -3.14 -35.41 -1.38
C VAL A 145 -3.86 -36.16 -0.24
N SER A 146 -4.93 -36.89 -0.54
CA SER A 146 -5.75 -37.61 0.47
C SER A 146 -5.09 -38.88 1.05
N ARG A 147 -3.84 -39.20 0.72
CA ARG A 147 -3.16 -40.42 1.21
C ARG A 147 -2.25 -40.18 2.42
N ALA A 148 -2.00 -38.95 2.85
CA ALA A 148 -1.00 -38.66 3.88
C ALA A 148 -1.55 -38.25 5.26
N PHE A 149 -2.82 -37.82 5.39
CA PHE A 149 -3.39 -37.48 6.70
C PHE A 149 -4.80 -38.06 6.85
N GLY A 150 -5.05 -38.69 8.01
CA GLY A 150 -6.30 -39.34 8.34
C GLY A 150 -7.51 -38.43 8.17
N LYS A 151 -8.65 -39.04 7.84
CA LYS A 151 -9.93 -38.37 7.59
C LYS A 151 -10.24 -37.28 8.64
N LEU A 152 -10.37 -36.03 8.19
CA LEU A 152 -11.06 -35.00 8.98
C LEU A 152 -12.56 -35.38 9.13
N PRO A 153 -13.21 -35.05 10.26
CA PRO A 153 -14.64 -35.27 10.45
C PRO A 153 -15.48 -34.51 9.42
N GLU A 154 -16.46 -35.20 8.84
CA GLU A 154 -17.47 -34.65 7.92
C GLU A 154 -18.36 -33.63 8.64
N ARG A 155 -18.03 -32.34 8.56
CA ARG A 155 -19.03 -31.26 8.74
C ARG A 155 -18.62 -29.93 8.09
N CYS A 156 -18.23 -29.98 6.82
CA CYS A 156 -18.15 -28.81 5.94
C CYS A 156 -18.62 -29.19 4.52
N SER A 157 -19.90 -29.54 4.38
CA SER A 157 -20.51 -29.88 3.08
C SER A 157 -21.81 -29.11 2.80
N GLU A 158 -21.97 -27.89 3.32
CA GLU A 158 -23.18 -27.08 3.07
C GLU A 158 -22.91 -25.70 2.44
N TRP A 159 -21.69 -25.40 1.98
CA TRP A 159 -21.37 -24.12 1.34
C TRP A 159 -20.69 -24.26 -0.03
N ARG A 160 -21.04 -25.30 -0.77
CA ARG A 160 -20.75 -25.44 -2.21
C ARG A 160 -21.96 -26.08 -2.88
N ASP A 161 -22.95 -25.26 -3.22
CA ASP A 161 -23.94 -25.50 -4.29
C ASP A 161 -24.91 -24.31 -4.39
N SER A 162 -24.44 -23.19 -4.94
CA SER A 162 -25.34 -22.17 -5.51
C SER A 162 -24.61 -21.18 -6.44
N THR A 163 -23.87 -21.67 -7.43
CA THR A 163 -23.58 -20.89 -8.66
C THR A 163 -23.38 -21.85 -9.84
N THR A 164 -24.43 -22.64 -10.13
CA THR A 164 -24.61 -23.24 -11.45
C THR A 164 -25.92 -22.69 -11.99
N THR A 165 -25.85 -21.59 -12.72
CA THR A 165 -26.95 -21.15 -13.58
C THR A 165 -26.39 -20.86 -14.96
N SER A 166 -26.54 -21.86 -15.82
CA SER A 166 -26.84 -21.76 -17.25
C SER A 166 -26.64 -20.37 -17.86
N TRP A 167 -25.54 -20.19 -18.58
CA TRP A 167 -25.41 -19.17 -19.60
C TRP A 167 -26.35 -19.54 -20.75
N GLY A 168 -27.55 -18.98 -20.72
CA GLY A 168 -28.48 -19.02 -21.84
C GLY A 168 -28.11 -17.93 -22.83
N ASP A 169 -27.91 -18.34 -24.08
CA ASP A 169 -27.86 -17.46 -25.25
C ASP A 169 -29.10 -16.56 -25.29
N HIS A 170 -28.90 -15.24 -25.27
CA HIS A 170 -29.87 -14.28 -25.78
C HIS A 170 -29.17 -13.27 -26.69
N ASP A 171 -29.35 -13.55 -27.97
CA ASP A 171 -29.22 -12.64 -29.10
C ASP A 171 -30.27 -11.52 -28.98
N SER A 172 -29.82 -10.26 -28.91
CA SER A 172 -30.65 -9.09 -29.19
C SER A 172 -29.80 -7.97 -29.74
N ASN A 173 -29.76 -7.97 -31.07
CA ASN A 173 -29.38 -6.89 -31.95
C ASN A 173 -30.24 -5.63 -31.66
N GLU A 174 -29.63 -4.53 -31.20
CA GLU A 174 -30.26 -3.20 -31.20
C GLU A 174 -29.23 -2.18 -31.70
N GLU A 175 -29.31 -1.86 -32.99
CA GLU A 175 -28.55 -0.81 -33.66
C GLU A 175 -28.99 0.56 -33.14
N ILE A 176 -28.07 1.33 -32.55
CA ILE A 176 -28.25 2.76 -32.30
C ILE A 176 -27.49 3.52 -33.39
N GLU A 177 -28.21 4.02 -34.39
CA GLU A 177 -27.69 4.86 -35.48
C GLU A 177 -27.32 6.27 -34.96
N GLU A 178 -26.05 6.67 -35.11
CA GLU A 178 -25.62 8.07 -34.96
C GLU A 178 -25.72 8.85 -36.29
N PRO A 179 -26.15 10.13 -36.32
CA PRO A 179 -26.48 10.83 -37.57
C PRO A 179 -25.25 11.25 -38.41
N ILE A 180 -25.18 10.70 -39.63
CA ILE A 180 -24.12 10.89 -40.65
C ILE A 180 -23.89 12.37 -41.07
N GLN A 181 -24.77 13.31 -40.71
CA GLN A 181 -24.69 14.70 -41.16
C GLN A 181 -23.62 15.55 -40.44
N GLN A 182 -23.15 15.18 -39.24
CA GLN A 182 -22.16 15.97 -38.50
C GLN A 182 -20.69 15.69 -38.90
N ARG A 183 -20.38 14.49 -39.41
CA ARG A 183 -19.02 14.14 -39.90
C ARG A 183 -18.65 14.88 -41.19
N ALA A 184 -19.62 15.07 -42.09
CA ALA A 184 -19.40 15.77 -43.35
C ALA A 184 -19.11 17.27 -43.16
N ALA A 185 -19.61 17.88 -42.09
CA ALA A 185 -19.38 19.29 -41.77
C ALA A 185 -17.94 19.55 -41.28
N LEU A 186 -17.40 18.66 -40.44
CA LEU A 186 -16.04 18.76 -39.90
C LEU A 186 -14.96 18.50 -40.96
N GLU A 187 -15.21 17.57 -41.90
CA GLU A 187 -14.28 17.31 -43.01
C GLU A 187 -14.22 18.44 -44.06
N LYS A 188 -15.28 19.27 -44.17
CA LYS A 188 -15.26 20.46 -45.03
C LYS A 188 -14.40 21.59 -44.45
N ILE A 189 -14.42 21.76 -43.13
CA ILE A 189 -13.62 22.75 -42.40
C ILE A 189 -12.12 22.39 -42.49
N ALA A 190 -11.78 21.10 -42.37
CA ALA A 190 -10.40 20.62 -42.50
C ALA A 190 -9.82 20.83 -43.91
N ARG A 191 -10.64 20.69 -44.96
CA ARG A 191 -10.22 20.91 -46.36
C ARG A 191 -10.03 22.39 -46.70
N GLN A 192 -10.81 23.29 -46.10
CA GLN A 192 -10.63 24.74 -46.29
C GLN A 192 -9.33 25.25 -45.64
N HIS A 193 -8.94 24.69 -44.48
CA HIS A 193 -7.70 25.06 -43.79
C HIS A 193 -6.43 24.62 -44.55
N HIS A 194 -6.51 23.57 -45.36
CA HIS A 194 -5.39 23.10 -46.19
C HIS A 194 -5.14 23.95 -47.44
N LYS A 195 -6.10 24.81 -47.83
CA LYS A 195 -6.02 25.66 -49.03
C LYS A 195 -5.40 27.04 -48.77
N LEU A 196 -5.12 27.39 -47.51
CA LEU A 196 -4.58 28.69 -47.10
C LEU A 196 -3.08 28.67 -46.74
N LEU A 197 -2.40 27.53 -46.92
CA LEU A 197 -0.95 27.39 -46.71
C LEU A 197 -0.26 26.69 -47.89
N GLY A 198 -0.67 27.05 -49.11
CA GLY A 198 0.01 26.68 -50.34
C GLY A 198 0.65 27.90 -51.01
N ASP A 199 1.92 27.73 -51.36
CA ASP A 199 2.63 28.37 -52.48
C ASP A 199 3.15 29.81 -52.30
N ASN A 200 4.41 29.91 -51.88
CA ASN A 200 5.37 30.86 -52.46
C ASN A 200 6.81 30.38 -52.20
N ALA A 201 7.37 29.66 -53.18
CA ALA A 201 8.81 29.39 -53.25
C ALA A 201 9.35 30.02 -54.55
N PRO A 202 10.29 30.98 -54.49
CA PRO A 202 11.01 31.40 -55.68
C PRO A 202 12.16 30.42 -55.95
N SER A 203 12.30 30.05 -57.22
CA SER A 203 13.38 29.22 -57.75
C SER A 203 14.66 30.04 -57.88
N ALA A 204 15.76 29.60 -57.25
CA ALA A 204 17.10 30.01 -57.63
C ALA A 204 18.14 28.96 -57.22
N SER A 205 18.84 28.46 -58.24
CA SER A 205 20.08 27.68 -58.19
C SER A 205 21.20 28.38 -57.43
N GLY A 206 22.03 27.62 -56.73
CA GLY A 206 23.38 28.05 -56.35
C GLY A 206 23.78 27.68 -54.92
N SER A 207 24.73 26.73 -54.84
CA SER A 207 25.70 26.50 -53.76
C SER A 207 25.75 27.55 -52.62
N ASN A 208 25.43 27.11 -51.40
CA ASN A 208 26.34 27.17 -50.26
C ASN A 208 25.79 26.41 -49.06
N ALA A 209 26.56 25.43 -48.61
CA ALA A 209 26.43 24.82 -47.31
C ALA A 209 26.66 25.90 -46.24
N SER A 210 25.65 26.15 -45.41
CA SER A 210 25.69 26.64 -44.02
C SER A 210 24.31 27.21 -43.69
N ILE A 211 23.75 26.87 -42.52
CA ILE A 211 22.50 27.42 -41.96
C ILE A 211 21.18 26.79 -42.46
N ILE A 212 20.94 25.50 -42.21
CA ILE A 212 19.64 25.00 -41.71
C ILE A 212 19.90 23.75 -40.86
N ASN A 213 20.29 23.94 -39.60
CA ASN A 213 20.28 22.85 -38.62
C ASN A 213 19.68 23.34 -37.30
N ILE A 214 18.44 23.82 -37.36
CA ILE A 214 17.67 24.21 -36.20
C ILE A 214 16.27 23.60 -36.41
N TYR A 215 15.83 22.79 -35.46
CA TYR A 215 14.58 22.01 -35.42
C TYR A 215 14.55 20.61 -36.05
N ARG A 216 15.51 19.73 -35.69
CA ARG A 216 15.16 18.31 -35.55
C ARG A 216 14.47 18.13 -34.19
N LYS A 217 13.16 17.85 -34.18
CA LYS A 217 12.49 17.31 -32.98
C LYS A 217 13.30 16.11 -32.47
N PRO A 218 13.53 15.98 -31.15
CA PRO A 218 14.24 14.82 -30.61
C PRO A 218 13.53 13.55 -31.09
N LYS A 219 14.28 12.62 -31.69
CA LYS A 219 13.71 11.41 -32.27
C LYS A 219 13.09 10.52 -31.18
N ASN A 220 13.67 10.54 -29.98
CA ASN A 220 13.24 9.77 -28.82
C ASN A 220 13.23 10.65 -27.56
N VAL A 221 12.36 10.31 -26.62
CA VAL A 221 12.24 10.86 -25.26
C VAL A 221 12.44 9.73 -24.25
N GLU A 222 13.03 10.03 -23.11
CA GLU A 222 13.27 9.05 -22.04
C GLU A 222 12.07 9.01 -21.08
N CYS A 223 11.62 7.81 -20.73
CA CYS A 223 10.60 7.64 -19.70
C CYS A 223 11.21 7.85 -18.31
N ILE A 224 10.59 8.70 -17.48
CA ILE A 224 11.08 9.01 -16.12
C ILE A 224 10.99 7.84 -15.13
N SER A 225 10.19 6.81 -15.44
CA SER A 225 9.97 5.65 -14.56
C SER A 225 10.86 4.47 -14.93
N CYS A 226 10.95 4.07 -16.21
CA CYS A 226 11.78 2.94 -16.63
C CYS A 226 13.11 3.33 -17.31
N SER A 227 13.37 4.61 -17.56
CA SER A 227 14.55 5.11 -18.31
C SER A 227 14.69 4.57 -19.75
N GLU A 228 13.66 3.92 -20.29
CA GLU A 228 13.63 3.51 -21.69
C GLU A 228 13.27 4.66 -22.63
N HIS A 229 13.74 4.58 -23.87
CA HIS A 229 13.59 5.63 -24.87
C HIS A 229 12.45 5.31 -25.84
N PHE A 230 11.51 6.24 -26.00
CA PHE A 230 10.32 6.07 -26.84
C PHE A 230 10.18 7.22 -27.84
N SER A 231 9.44 7.00 -28.92
CA SER A 231 9.06 8.10 -29.79
C SER A 231 8.12 9.07 -29.04
N PRO A 232 8.25 10.40 -29.19
CA PRO A 232 7.39 11.36 -28.48
C PRO A 232 5.89 11.17 -28.72
N GLY A 233 5.50 10.54 -29.83
CA GLY A 233 4.10 10.30 -30.18
C GLY A 233 3.43 9.16 -29.41
N VAL A 234 4.21 8.29 -28.75
CA VAL A 234 3.68 7.15 -27.97
C VAL A 234 3.91 7.29 -26.46
N ALA A 235 4.52 8.40 -26.04
CA ALA A 235 4.78 8.72 -24.65
C ALA A 235 3.85 9.84 -24.17
N LEU A 236 3.38 9.75 -22.92
CA LEU A 236 2.64 10.82 -22.28
C LEU A 236 3.61 11.90 -21.83
N HIS A 237 3.45 13.11 -22.35
CA HIS A 237 4.13 14.32 -21.85
C HIS A 237 3.29 14.97 -20.74
N VAL A 238 3.91 15.25 -19.60
CA VAL A 238 3.24 15.79 -18.41
C VAL A 238 3.70 17.22 -18.09
N PRO A 239 2.95 18.02 -17.29
CA PRO A 239 3.25 19.45 -17.05
C PRO A 239 4.61 19.76 -16.38
N CYS A 240 5.29 18.73 -15.88
CA CYS A 240 6.63 18.78 -15.31
C CYS A 240 7.75 18.64 -16.38
N GLU A 241 7.40 18.53 -17.67
CA GLU A 241 8.30 18.25 -18.81
C GLU A 241 8.86 16.82 -18.87
N HIS A 242 8.44 15.92 -17.98
CA HIS A 242 8.78 14.51 -18.05
C HIS A 242 7.90 13.74 -19.04
N TYR A 243 8.37 12.55 -19.43
CA TYR A 243 7.65 11.61 -20.27
C TYR A 243 7.40 10.28 -19.56
N TYR A 244 6.24 9.67 -19.81
CA TYR A 244 5.93 8.31 -19.39
C TYR A 244 5.65 7.42 -20.60
N CYS A 245 6.20 6.21 -20.62
CA CYS A 245 5.76 5.19 -21.57
C CYS A 245 4.36 4.69 -21.20
N ARG A 246 3.71 3.99 -22.13
CA ARG A 246 2.33 3.49 -21.97
C ARG A 246 2.19 2.56 -20.76
N ASP A 247 3.16 1.69 -20.54
CA ASP A 247 3.10 0.70 -19.47
C ASP A 247 3.34 1.36 -18.11
N CYS A 248 4.34 2.23 -17.98
CA CYS A 248 4.60 2.95 -16.73
C CYS A 248 3.44 3.85 -16.31
N ILE A 249 2.79 4.57 -17.24
CA ILE A 249 1.63 5.38 -16.86
C ILE A 249 0.41 4.51 -16.50
N ALA A 250 0.21 3.38 -17.18
CA ALA A 250 -0.86 2.44 -16.83
C ALA A 250 -0.65 1.85 -15.44
N THR A 251 0.58 1.46 -15.10
CA THR A 251 0.96 1.01 -13.75
C THR A 251 0.73 2.10 -12.71
N LEU A 252 1.16 3.34 -12.99
CA LEU A 252 0.94 4.45 -12.06
C LEU A 252 -0.56 4.71 -11.81
N VAL A 253 -1.39 4.60 -12.85
CA VAL A 253 -2.86 4.75 -12.74
C VAL A 253 -3.47 3.56 -11.96
N ASP A 254 -3.01 2.34 -12.19
CA ASP A 254 -3.45 1.16 -11.43
C ASP A 254 -3.08 1.28 -9.95
N LEU A 255 -1.86 1.69 -9.63
CA LEU A 255 -1.43 1.98 -8.25
C LEU A 255 -2.29 3.07 -7.62
N PHE A 256 -2.62 4.13 -8.37
CA PHE A 256 -3.53 5.17 -7.91
C PHE A 256 -4.89 4.61 -7.49
N THR A 257 -5.43 3.57 -8.15
CA THR A 257 -6.73 3.00 -7.74
C THR A 257 -6.70 2.31 -6.37
N ARG A 258 -5.51 1.97 -5.88
CA ARG A 258 -5.28 1.23 -4.64
C ARG A 258 -4.73 2.10 -3.52
N ASP A 259 -3.94 3.13 -3.87
CA ASP A 259 -3.29 4.02 -2.92
C ASP A 259 -3.76 5.47 -3.05
N GLU A 260 -4.58 5.90 -2.09
CA GLU A 260 -5.07 7.27 -1.96
C GLU A 260 -3.94 8.30 -1.80
N SER A 261 -2.75 7.92 -1.33
CA SER A 261 -1.61 8.84 -1.19
C SER A 261 -1.17 9.45 -2.53
N LEU A 262 -1.49 8.76 -3.63
CA LEU A 262 -1.24 9.19 -4.99
C LEU A 262 -2.27 10.24 -5.47
N TYR A 263 -3.29 10.57 -4.68
CA TYR A 263 -4.26 11.62 -4.99
C TYR A 263 -3.76 13.06 -4.71
N PRO A 264 -4.06 14.02 -5.60
CA PRO A 264 -4.29 13.87 -7.04
C PRO A 264 -3.07 13.30 -7.77
N LEU A 265 -3.25 12.68 -8.94
CA LEU A 265 -2.17 12.10 -9.74
C LEU A 265 -1.07 13.15 -10.03
N ARG A 266 0.21 12.85 -9.77
CA ARG A 266 1.31 13.85 -9.81
C ARG A 266 2.56 13.35 -10.52
N CYS A 267 3.27 14.30 -11.14
CA CYS A 267 4.68 14.21 -11.49
C CYS A 267 5.40 15.43 -10.90
N CYS A 268 6.47 15.23 -10.12
CA CYS A 268 7.29 16.33 -9.57
C CYS A 268 6.45 17.41 -8.86
N GLN A 269 5.48 16.97 -8.05
CA GLN A 269 4.48 17.82 -7.37
C GLN A 269 3.50 18.59 -8.27
N LYS A 270 3.61 18.48 -9.59
CA LYS A 270 2.60 19.01 -10.53
C LYS A 270 1.54 17.97 -10.81
N THR A 271 0.28 18.37 -10.74
CA THR A 271 -0.86 17.49 -11.03
C THR A 271 -0.89 17.10 -12.50
N ILE A 272 -1.11 15.81 -12.76
CA ILE A 272 -1.38 15.26 -14.08
C ILE A 272 -2.90 15.26 -14.27
N THR A 273 -3.37 15.84 -15.37
CA THR A 273 -4.80 15.92 -15.67
C THR A 273 -5.35 14.53 -16.00
N VAL A 274 -6.43 14.13 -15.32
CA VAL A 274 -7.09 12.81 -15.47
C VAL A 274 -7.40 12.45 -16.93
N THR A 275 -7.87 13.41 -17.73
CA THR A 275 -8.22 13.15 -19.15
C THR A 275 -7.01 12.84 -20.03
N THR A 276 -5.82 13.32 -19.67
CA THR A 276 -4.60 13.13 -20.48
C THR A 276 -4.06 11.71 -20.42
N VAL A 277 -4.40 10.94 -19.38
CA VAL A 277 -3.95 9.55 -19.24
C VAL A 277 -4.85 8.54 -19.95
N PHE A 278 -6.10 8.90 -20.27
CA PHE A 278 -7.08 8.00 -20.87
C PHE A 278 -6.63 7.30 -22.16
N PRO A 279 -5.91 7.96 -23.09
CA PRO A 279 -5.41 7.30 -24.30
C PRO A 279 -4.36 6.21 -24.03
N PHE A 280 -3.82 6.13 -22.81
CA PHE A 280 -2.72 5.24 -22.44
C PHE A 280 -3.17 4.06 -21.58
N ILE A 281 -4.44 4.01 -21.16
CA ILE A 281 -4.98 2.98 -20.26
C ILE A 281 -6.12 2.20 -20.93
N SER A 282 -6.43 1.02 -20.39
CA SER A 282 -7.57 0.21 -20.86
C SER A 282 -8.91 0.79 -20.39
N SER A 283 -10.01 0.47 -21.09
CA SER A 283 -11.35 0.91 -20.68
C SER A 283 -11.73 0.46 -19.27
N LYS A 284 -11.32 -0.76 -18.88
CA LYS A 284 -11.51 -1.28 -17.52
C LYS A 284 -10.77 -0.44 -16.48
N LEU A 285 -9.50 -0.14 -16.73
CA LEU A 285 -8.69 0.68 -15.81
C LEU A 285 -9.20 2.12 -15.75
N ARG A 286 -9.69 2.66 -16.86
CA ARG A 286 -10.31 3.99 -16.91
C ARG A 286 -11.53 4.09 -15.99
N LEU A 287 -12.46 3.14 -16.06
CA LEU A 287 -13.65 3.14 -15.20
C LEU A 287 -13.27 3.06 -13.71
N ALA A 288 -12.31 2.19 -13.36
CA ALA A 288 -11.80 2.09 -11.99
C ALA A 288 -11.13 3.39 -11.53
N PHE A 289 -10.32 4.02 -12.40
CA PHE A 289 -9.64 5.27 -12.11
C PHE A 289 -10.61 6.43 -11.93
N GLU A 290 -11.63 6.57 -12.78
CA GLU A 290 -12.67 7.60 -12.64
C GLU A 290 -13.45 7.43 -11.33
N ALA A 291 -13.86 6.20 -11.00
CA ALA A 291 -14.55 5.89 -9.75
C ALA A 291 -13.69 6.22 -8.52
N LYS A 292 -12.43 5.78 -8.49
CA LYS A 292 -11.51 6.06 -7.38
C LYS A 292 -11.09 7.52 -7.30
N HIS A 293 -10.96 8.21 -8.42
CA HIS A 293 -10.72 9.64 -8.44
C HIS A 293 -11.88 10.42 -7.82
N ALA A 294 -13.13 10.04 -8.12
CA ALA A 294 -14.32 10.63 -7.52
C ALA A 294 -14.46 10.31 -6.02
N GLU A 295 -14.07 9.10 -5.60
CA GLU A 295 -14.02 8.72 -4.18
C GLU A 295 -12.98 9.54 -3.42
N PHE A 296 -11.75 9.62 -3.95
CA PHE A 296 -10.63 10.29 -3.30
C PHE A 296 -10.74 11.82 -3.31
N SER A 297 -11.54 12.41 -4.21
CA SER A 297 -11.82 13.84 -4.21
C SER A 297 -12.68 14.30 -3.02
N VAL A 298 -13.43 13.38 -2.41
CA VAL A 298 -14.17 13.61 -1.17
C VAL A 298 -13.24 13.40 0.02
N LEU A 299 -13.26 14.27 1.03
CA LEU A 299 -12.45 14.11 2.24
C LEU A 299 -12.84 12.83 2.97
N SER A 300 -11.85 12.09 3.50
CA SER A 300 -12.08 10.78 4.16
C SER A 300 -13.12 10.84 5.29
N LYS A 301 -13.22 11.96 6.02
CA LYS A 301 -14.26 12.18 7.05
C LYS A 301 -15.67 12.25 6.48
N ASP A 302 -15.83 12.75 5.27
CA ASP A 302 -17.13 13.00 4.63
C ASP A 302 -17.54 11.85 3.70
N ARG A 303 -16.65 10.89 3.41
CA ARG A 303 -16.99 9.74 2.58
C ARG A 303 -18.03 8.86 3.27
N VAL A 304 -19.08 8.53 2.52
CA VAL A 304 -20.11 7.57 2.92
C VAL A 304 -19.93 6.31 2.07
N TYR A 305 -19.81 5.17 2.73
CA TYR A 305 -19.79 3.85 2.10
C TYR A 305 -21.03 3.09 2.53
N CYS A 306 -21.49 2.14 1.72
CA CYS A 306 -22.55 1.24 2.13
C CYS A 306 -22.16 0.53 3.43
N HIS A 307 -23.01 0.61 4.45
CA HIS A 307 -22.72 -0.01 5.76
C HIS A 307 -22.67 -1.55 5.71
N GLN A 308 -23.20 -2.17 4.64
CA GLN A 308 -23.19 -3.61 4.48
C GLN A 308 -21.74 -4.06 4.16
N PRO A 309 -21.08 -4.86 5.04
CA PRO A 309 -19.65 -5.18 4.89
C PRO A 309 -19.32 -5.87 3.57
N THR A 310 -20.23 -6.71 3.06
CA THR A 310 -20.08 -7.41 1.77
C THR A 310 -20.27 -6.51 0.56
N CYS A 311 -20.80 -5.29 0.72
CA CYS A 311 -21.00 -4.33 -0.37
C CYS A 311 -19.94 -3.23 -0.36
N SER A 312 -19.87 -2.44 0.73
CA SER A 312 -18.90 -1.35 0.92
C SER A 312 -18.73 -0.37 -0.26
N VAL A 313 -19.72 -0.27 -1.15
CA VAL A 313 -19.70 0.65 -2.31
C VAL A 313 -19.70 2.10 -1.83
N PHE A 314 -18.89 2.94 -2.45
CA PHE A 314 -18.87 4.38 -2.19
C PHE A 314 -20.18 5.05 -2.65
N LEU A 315 -20.82 5.79 -1.74
CA LEU A 315 -22.13 6.43 -1.93
C LEU A 315 -22.06 7.96 -2.10
N GLY A 316 -20.88 8.56 -1.91
CA GLY A 316 -20.67 10.00 -2.06
C GLY A 316 -20.22 10.71 -0.78
N SER A 317 -20.41 12.03 -0.75
CA SER A 317 -20.08 12.89 0.40
C SER A 317 -21.27 13.06 1.33
N SER A 318 -21.02 13.05 2.64
CA SER A 318 -21.98 13.43 3.69
C SER A 318 -22.16 14.94 3.83
N GLU A 319 -21.32 15.73 3.16
CA GLU A 319 -21.36 17.19 3.23
C GLU A 319 -22.71 17.73 2.75
N GLY A 320 -23.36 18.54 3.58
CA GLY A 320 -24.67 19.13 3.27
C GLY A 320 -25.86 18.16 3.35
N LEU A 321 -25.65 16.90 3.74
CA LEU A 321 -26.74 15.91 3.89
C LEU A 321 -27.31 15.87 5.31
N SER A 322 -28.64 15.76 5.40
CA SER A 322 -29.36 15.45 6.64
C SER A 322 -29.22 13.97 7.02
N CYS A 323 -29.79 13.53 8.14
CA CYS A 323 -29.81 12.12 8.56
C CYS A 323 -30.65 11.21 7.65
N THR A 324 -31.10 11.70 6.49
CA THR A 324 -31.85 10.91 5.52
C THR A 324 -30.91 9.87 4.92
N GLY A 325 -31.23 8.60 5.08
CA GLY A 325 -30.38 7.52 4.60
C GLY A 325 -30.19 7.54 3.08
N ILE A 326 -28.97 7.25 2.62
CA ILE A 326 -28.61 7.10 1.21
C ILE A 326 -28.83 5.65 0.81
N LEU A 327 -29.67 5.42 -0.20
CA LEU A 327 -29.91 4.10 -0.76
C LEU A 327 -28.71 3.62 -1.60
N CYS A 328 -28.18 2.44 -1.28
CA CYS A 328 -27.11 1.84 -2.06
C CYS A 328 -27.63 1.33 -3.42
N PRO A 329 -27.02 1.71 -4.56
CA PRO A 329 -27.45 1.22 -5.87
C PRO A 329 -27.12 -0.25 -6.13
N ALA A 330 -26.18 -0.83 -5.37
CA ALA A 330 -25.70 -2.21 -5.58
C ALA A 330 -26.49 -3.25 -4.76
N CYS A 331 -26.82 -2.94 -3.50
CA CYS A 331 -27.52 -3.89 -2.60
C CYS A 331 -28.84 -3.36 -2.05
N SER A 332 -29.27 -2.16 -2.44
CA SER A 332 -30.53 -1.53 -2.02
C SER A 332 -30.70 -1.33 -0.51
N VAL A 333 -29.62 -1.38 0.26
CA VAL A 333 -29.62 -1.07 1.70
C VAL A 333 -29.33 0.43 1.91
N SER A 334 -29.95 1.03 2.92
CA SER A 334 -29.84 2.46 3.21
C SER A 334 -28.83 2.76 4.31
N THR A 335 -27.93 3.71 4.07
CA THR A 335 -26.86 4.12 5.02
C THR A 335 -27.07 5.54 5.50
N CYS A 336 -26.98 5.79 6.81
CA CYS A 336 -27.01 7.13 7.37
C CYS A 336 -25.70 7.88 7.04
N PRO A 337 -25.75 9.05 6.38
CA PRO A 337 -24.53 9.78 6.00
C PRO A 337 -23.77 10.36 7.19
N LYS A 338 -24.41 10.55 8.36
CA LYS A 338 -23.76 11.12 9.55
C LYS A 338 -22.99 10.11 10.39
N CYS A 339 -23.65 9.01 10.79
CA CYS A 339 -23.01 7.97 11.60
C CYS A 339 -22.36 6.87 10.77
N LYS A 340 -22.63 6.81 9.46
CA LYS A 340 -22.15 5.80 8.51
C LYS A 340 -22.61 4.37 8.85
N GLN A 341 -23.67 4.25 9.66
CA GLN A 341 -24.33 2.99 10.00
C GLN A 341 -25.61 2.80 9.18
N ALA A 342 -26.36 1.74 9.45
CA ALA A 342 -27.71 1.54 8.92
C ALA A 342 -28.56 2.80 9.12
N ALA A 343 -29.34 3.16 8.10
CA ALA A 343 -30.24 4.29 8.18
C ALA A 343 -31.24 4.14 9.34
N HIS A 344 -31.45 5.22 10.08
CA HIS A 344 -32.31 5.27 11.26
C HIS A 344 -33.24 6.49 11.19
N VAL A 345 -34.42 6.38 11.79
CA VAL A 345 -35.46 7.43 11.81
C VAL A 345 -35.59 7.89 13.25
N GLU A 346 -35.29 9.17 13.51
CA GLU A 346 -35.56 9.89 14.78
C GLU A 346 -34.68 9.61 16.01
N GLU A 347 -33.70 8.71 15.92
CA GLU A 347 -32.62 8.63 16.92
C GLU A 347 -31.44 9.53 16.53
N ASP A 348 -30.90 10.30 17.47
CA ASP A 348 -29.61 10.95 17.27
C ASP A 348 -28.54 9.89 17.01
N CYS A 349 -27.59 10.20 16.13
CA CYS A 349 -26.49 9.29 15.80
C CYS A 349 -25.71 8.91 17.06
N ALA A 350 -25.99 7.73 17.61
CA ALA A 350 -25.27 7.20 18.76
C ALA A 350 -23.78 7.03 18.42
N VAL A 351 -22.91 7.53 19.29
CA VAL A 351 -21.47 7.29 19.18
C VAL A 351 -21.24 5.82 19.52
N SER A 352 -20.68 5.05 18.60
CA SER A 352 -20.43 3.62 18.84
C SER A 352 -19.43 3.40 19.96
N ALA A 353 -19.60 2.32 20.73
CA ALA A 353 -18.65 1.91 21.78
C ALA A 353 -17.21 1.80 21.23
N ALA A 354 -17.07 1.22 20.04
CA ALA A 354 -15.79 1.14 19.32
C ALA A 354 -15.14 2.51 19.08
N THR A 355 -15.93 3.56 18.79
CA THR A 355 -15.39 4.92 18.61
C THR A 355 -14.89 5.50 19.95
N ILE A 356 -15.54 5.16 21.06
CA ILE A 356 -15.13 5.59 22.41
C ILE A 356 -13.82 4.90 22.78
N GLU A 357 -13.73 3.58 22.59
CA GLU A 357 -12.54 2.78 22.86
C GLU A 357 -11.35 3.24 22.00
N LEU A 358 -11.58 3.48 20.70
CA LEU A 358 -10.53 3.96 19.80
C LEU A 358 -9.99 5.34 20.23
N ARG A 359 -10.86 6.25 20.71
CA ARG A 359 -10.42 7.53 21.26
C ARG A 359 -9.63 7.37 22.55
N ALA A 360 -10.06 6.47 23.44
CA ALA A 360 -9.34 6.18 24.68
C ALA A 360 -7.94 5.61 24.39
N LEU A 361 -7.83 4.69 23.43
CA LEU A 361 -6.55 4.14 22.98
C LEU A 361 -5.66 5.23 22.35
N ALA A 362 -6.22 6.08 21.48
CA ALA A 362 -5.49 7.17 20.87
C ALA A 362 -4.89 8.14 21.91
N LEU A 363 -5.66 8.47 22.95
CA LEU A 363 -5.17 9.28 24.07
C LEU A 363 -4.05 8.59 24.85
N ALA A 364 -4.20 7.29 25.14
CA ALA A 364 -3.19 6.51 25.85
C ALA A 364 -1.87 6.39 25.07
N GLN A 365 -1.95 6.29 23.74
CA GLN A 365 -0.79 6.20 22.84
C GLN A 365 -0.25 7.56 22.39
N GLY A 366 -0.90 8.67 22.77
CA GLY A 366 -0.52 10.01 22.33
C GLY A 366 -0.72 10.27 20.83
N TRP A 367 -1.60 9.50 20.17
CA TRP A 367 -1.93 9.71 18.75
C TRP A 367 -2.69 11.01 18.55
N GLN A 368 -2.32 11.76 17.51
CA GLN A 368 -2.96 13.02 17.17
C GLN A 368 -4.04 12.85 16.11
N THR A 369 -5.07 13.67 16.14
CA THR A 369 -6.09 13.73 15.09
C THR A 369 -5.76 14.82 14.07
N CYS A 370 -5.79 14.50 12.77
CA CYS A 370 -5.67 15.50 11.72
C CYS A 370 -6.77 16.56 11.83
N PRO A 371 -6.45 17.87 11.83
CA PRO A 371 -7.46 18.93 11.90
C PRO A 371 -8.29 19.06 10.61
N GLY A 372 -7.81 18.54 9.48
CA GLY A 372 -8.52 18.59 8.19
C GLY A 372 -9.54 17.46 8.01
N CYS A 373 -9.08 16.22 8.11
CA CYS A 373 -9.87 15.02 7.82
C CYS A 373 -10.18 14.14 9.05
N HIS A 374 -9.80 14.56 10.26
CA HIS A 374 -10.04 13.83 11.51
C HIS A 374 -9.51 12.38 11.58
N THR A 375 -8.61 12.00 10.67
CA THR A 375 -7.91 10.72 10.75
C THR A 375 -6.90 10.74 11.90
N LEU A 376 -6.81 9.63 12.64
CA LEU A 376 -5.80 9.43 13.68
C LEU A 376 -4.43 9.21 13.06
N ILE A 377 -3.41 9.85 13.64
CA ILE A 377 -2.05 9.88 13.13
C ILE A 377 -1.11 9.55 14.29
N GLU A 378 -0.31 8.53 14.07
CA GLU A 378 0.83 8.18 14.92
C GLU A 378 2.09 8.90 14.41
N LEU A 379 2.87 9.46 15.32
CA LEU A 379 4.19 10.02 15.03
C LEU A 379 5.28 9.14 15.59
N ASN A 380 5.93 8.38 14.70
CA ASN A 380 6.99 7.45 15.07
C ASN A 380 8.38 8.15 15.11
N MET A 381 8.76 8.91 14.07
CA MET A 381 10.02 9.67 14.02
C MET A 381 9.87 10.99 13.25
N GLY A 382 10.83 11.90 13.42
CA GLY A 382 10.86 13.19 12.72
C GLY A 382 10.36 14.36 13.56
N CYS A 383 10.31 15.54 12.94
CA CYS A 383 9.80 16.77 13.55
C CYS A 383 8.28 16.70 13.76
N TYR A 384 7.74 17.66 14.51
CA TYR A 384 6.30 17.78 14.74
C TYR A 384 5.51 18.37 13.55
N HIS A 385 6.16 18.63 12.40
CA HIS A 385 5.49 18.97 11.14
C HIS A 385 4.87 17.74 10.51
N MET A 386 3.56 17.64 10.54
CA MET A 386 2.83 16.53 9.92
C MET A 386 2.17 16.98 8.65
N THR A 387 2.25 16.13 7.62
CA THR A 387 1.45 16.24 6.41
C THR A 387 0.53 15.03 6.35
N CYS A 388 -0.77 15.25 6.61
CA CYS A 388 -1.76 14.18 6.51
C CYS A 388 -1.93 13.71 5.05
N ARG A 389 -2.47 12.50 4.85
CA ARG A 389 -2.91 12.01 3.53
C ARG A 389 -3.89 12.96 2.85
N CYS A 390 -4.72 13.68 3.63
CA CYS A 390 -5.60 14.74 3.12
C CYS A 390 -4.88 16.07 2.81
N ARG A 391 -3.54 16.09 2.79
CA ARG A 391 -2.66 17.25 2.53
C ARG A 391 -2.66 18.34 3.59
N THR A 392 -3.45 18.21 4.66
CA THR A 392 -3.41 19.18 5.75
C THR A 392 -2.06 19.10 6.44
N GLU A 393 -1.35 20.22 6.45
CA GLU A 393 -0.13 20.40 7.20
C GLU A 393 -0.43 20.99 8.57
N PHE A 394 0.01 20.31 9.63
CA PHE A 394 -0.33 20.68 11.00
C PHE A 394 0.78 20.31 11.99
N CYS A 395 0.77 20.95 13.16
CA CYS A 395 1.65 20.61 14.27
C CYS A 395 1.10 19.41 15.04
N TYR A 396 1.87 18.34 15.19
CA TYR A 396 1.44 17.14 15.91
C TYR A 396 1.09 17.39 17.39
N LEU A 397 1.76 18.35 18.04
CA LEU A 397 1.54 18.64 19.46
C LEU A 397 0.17 19.26 19.74
N CYS A 398 -0.26 20.20 18.89
CA CYS A 398 -1.45 21.02 19.16
C CYS A 398 -2.54 20.94 18.09
N ALA A 399 -2.33 20.16 17.03
CA ALA A 399 -3.20 20.07 15.85
C ALA A 399 -3.47 21.41 15.13
N ALA A 400 -2.76 22.49 15.45
CA ALA A 400 -2.87 23.75 14.74
C ALA A 400 -2.25 23.64 13.33
N ARG A 401 -2.71 24.48 12.40
CA ARG A 401 -2.13 24.57 11.06
C ARG A 401 -0.63 24.84 11.15
N TRP A 402 0.16 24.23 10.27
CA TRP A 402 1.62 24.34 10.35
C TRP A 402 2.08 25.80 10.32
N LYS A 403 3.09 26.12 11.16
CA LYS A 403 3.63 27.48 11.37
C LYS A 403 2.62 28.51 11.92
N THR A 404 1.49 28.09 12.49
CA THR A 404 0.54 28.97 13.21
C THR A 404 0.58 28.81 14.74
N CYS A 405 1.58 28.11 15.28
CA CYS A 405 1.76 27.88 16.71
C CYS A 405 3.24 28.03 17.10
N ASP A 406 3.50 28.31 18.38
CA ASP A 406 4.85 28.43 18.97
C ASP A 406 5.37 27.11 19.57
N CYS A 407 4.75 25.98 19.21
CA CYS A 407 5.19 24.67 19.68
C CYS A 407 6.63 24.37 19.24
N ALA A 408 7.35 23.62 20.08
CA ALA A 408 8.66 23.10 19.69
C ALA A 408 8.54 22.33 18.37
N GLN A 409 9.54 22.48 17.50
CA GLN A 409 9.56 21.82 16.19
C GLN A 409 10.05 20.37 16.29
N TRP A 410 10.89 20.09 17.29
CA TRP A 410 11.49 18.79 17.52
C TRP A 410 11.36 18.38 18.97
N ASP A 411 11.25 17.07 19.16
CA ASP A 411 11.66 16.39 20.37
C ASP A 411 13.16 16.06 20.25
N GLU A 412 13.91 16.23 21.34
CA GLU A 412 15.38 16.13 21.30
C GLU A 412 15.86 14.72 20.96
N ASP A 413 15.22 13.69 21.53
CA ASP A 413 15.59 12.31 21.26
C ASP A 413 15.30 11.94 19.79
N ARG A 414 14.13 12.32 19.27
CA ARG A 414 13.79 12.09 17.86
C ARG A 414 14.66 12.89 16.89
N LEU A 415 15.12 14.08 17.27
CA LEU A 415 16.05 14.86 16.47
C LEU A 415 17.39 14.13 16.30
N VAL A 416 17.93 13.57 17.40
CA VAL A 416 19.19 12.81 17.36
C VAL A 416 19.02 11.53 16.54
N VAL A 417 17.90 10.81 16.70
CA VAL A 417 17.61 9.60 15.90
C VAL A 417 17.51 9.94 14.41
N ALA A 418 16.77 10.99 14.04
CA ALA A 418 16.65 11.43 12.65
C ALA A 418 18.01 11.89 12.08
N ALA A 419 18.85 12.53 12.90
CA ALA A 419 20.19 12.93 12.51
C ALA A 419 21.09 11.70 12.25
N ARG A 420 21.03 10.67 13.10
CA ARG A 420 21.76 9.41 12.92
C ARG A 420 21.36 8.72 11.63
N GLU A 421 20.06 8.58 11.37
CA GLU A 421 19.55 7.97 10.15
C GLU A 421 20.05 8.72 8.90
N ARG A 422 20.05 10.06 8.91
CA ARG A 422 20.58 10.86 7.79
C ARG A 422 22.09 10.72 7.61
N VAL A 423 22.88 10.63 8.69
CA VAL A 423 24.32 10.38 8.60
C VAL A 423 24.61 9.00 8.04
N GLU A 424 23.93 7.95 8.53
CA GLU A 424 24.06 6.58 8.02
C GLU A 424 23.70 6.48 6.55
N ASN A 425 22.64 7.17 6.16
CA ASN A 425 22.23 7.28 4.77
C ASN A 425 23.32 7.99 3.93
N GLU A 426 23.85 9.13 4.36
CA GLU A 426 24.91 9.87 3.65
C GLU A 426 26.18 9.05 3.43
N VAL A 427 26.71 8.40 4.48
CA VAL A 427 28.00 7.70 4.41
C VAL A 427 27.86 6.23 4.00
N GLY A 428 26.65 5.67 4.12
CA GLY A 428 26.35 4.25 3.93
C GLY A 428 26.55 3.43 5.22
N ALA A 429 25.68 2.44 5.45
CA ALA A 429 25.64 1.65 6.68
C ALA A 429 26.99 0.99 7.05
N ARG A 430 27.76 0.53 6.05
CA ARG A 430 29.09 -0.07 6.29
C ARG A 430 30.11 0.97 6.76
N ALA A 431 30.15 2.13 6.11
CA ALA A 431 31.08 3.20 6.48
C ALA A 431 30.72 3.79 7.86
N ALA A 432 29.43 3.90 8.18
CA ALA A 432 28.95 4.33 9.49
C ALA A 432 29.45 3.41 10.62
N ARG A 433 29.40 2.09 10.43
CA ARG A 433 29.85 1.11 11.43
C ARG A 433 31.36 1.09 11.66
N VAL A 434 32.16 1.41 10.62
CA VAL A 434 33.63 1.39 10.70
C VAL A 434 34.19 2.73 11.18
N MET A 435 33.38 3.78 11.19
CA MET A 435 33.79 5.12 11.60
C MET A 435 34.12 5.17 13.10
N ALA A 436 35.15 5.94 13.45
CA ALA A 436 35.48 6.18 14.85
C ALA A 436 34.28 6.80 15.60
N PRO A 437 33.90 6.31 16.79
CA PRO A 437 32.68 6.75 17.49
C PRO A 437 32.58 8.26 17.69
N VAL A 438 33.71 8.92 18.01
CA VAL A 438 33.76 10.38 18.22
C VAL A 438 33.44 11.14 16.92
N VAL A 439 33.95 10.65 15.78
CA VAL A 439 33.74 11.28 14.47
C VAL A 439 32.29 11.08 14.02
N TYR A 440 31.74 9.89 14.25
CA TYR A 440 30.33 9.59 13.95
C TYR A 440 29.41 10.50 14.78
N GLU A 441 29.64 10.61 16.09
CA GLU A 441 28.82 11.45 16.98
C GLU A 441 28.93 12.94 16.64
N GLN A 442 30.11 13.45 16.26
CA GLN A 442 30.26 14.83 15.78
C GLN A 442 29.43 15.11 14.52
N ARG A 443 29.45 14.19 13.55
CA ARG A 443 28.61 14.29 12.34
C ARG A 443 27.12 14.26 12.67
N VAL A 444 26.71 13.41 13.61
CA VAL A 444 25.33 13.34 14.09
C VAL A 444 24.90 14.67 14.70
N GLN A 445 25.74 15.28 15.55
CA GLN A 445 25.43 16.58 16.16
C GLN A 445 25.37 17.72 15.14
N GLU A 446 26.29 17.73 14.17
CA GLU A 446 26.24 18.70 13.07
C GLU A 446 24.97 18.55 12.24
N ARG A 447 24.59 17.30 11.95
CA ARG A 447 23.34 16.99 11.23
C ARG A 447 22.12 17.40 12.05
N ALA A 448 22.10 17.16 13.37
CA ALA A 448 21.03 17.60 14.26
C ALA A 448 20.91 19.13 14.30
N ARG A 449 22.03 19.87 14.28
CA ARG A 449 22.03 21.34 14.16
C ARG A 449 21.43 21.79 12.82
N ALA A 450 21.80 21.15 11.72
CA ALA A 450 21.24 21.46 10.40
C ALA A 450 19.73 21.20 10.34
N LEU A 451 19.25 20.10 10.93
CA LEU A 451 17.84 19.74 10.96
C LEU A 451 16.95 20.71 11.74
N ARG A 452 17.51 21.44 12.72
CA ARG A 452 16.75 22.49 13.42
C ARG A 452 16.41 23.67 12.50
N ILE A 453 17.28 23.98 11.54
CA ILE A 453 17.12 25.13 10.65
C ILE A 453 16.41 24.71 9.36
N ASN A 454 16.84 23.60 8.76
CA ASN A 454 16.37 23.12 7.47
C ASN A 454 15.86 21.67 7.57
N HIS A 455 14.67 21.53 8.14
CA HIS A 455 13.94 20.26 8.24
C HIS A 455 13.08 19.97 7.01
N ASP A 456 12.65 21.02 6.32
CA ASP A 456 11.84 20.96 5.11
C ASP A 456 12.72 20.40 3.97
N CYS A 457 12.41 19.19 3.50
CA CYS A 457 13.05 18.54 2.33
C CYS A 457 12.53 19.20 1.02
N GLU A 458 12.59 20.54 0.94
CA GLU A 458 12.09 21.32 -0.19
C GLU A 458 13.23 21.53 -1.20
N GLN A 459 13.03 21.04 -2.43
CA GLN A 459 13.97 21.07 -3.57
C GLN A 459 14.99 19.92 -3.61
N HIS A 460 14.52 18.81 -4.17
CA HIS A 460 15.33 17.63 -4.43
C HIS A 460 15.63 17.52 -5.92
N ASN A 461 16.91 17.59 -6.29
CA ASN A 461 17.37 17.03 -7.55
C ASN A 461 17.74 15.57 -7.29
N TRP A 462 16.82 14.66 -7.63
CA TRP A 462 16.97 13.24 -7.37
C TRP A 462 17.97 12.65 -8.35
N THR A 463 19.02 12.05 -7.81
CA THR A 463 20.02 11.33 -8.58
C THR A 463 20.03 9.87 -8.15
N TYR A 464 20.23 8.97 -9.10
CA TYR A 464 20.46 7.58 -8.78
C TYR A 464 21.72 7.44 -7.92
N ARG A 465 21.62 6.67 -6.84
CA ARG A 465 22.76 6.35 -5.98
C ARG A 465 23.12 4.88 -6.10
N GLN A 466 24.39 4.59 -6.39
CA GLN A 466 24.90 3.23 -6.33
C GLN A 466 24.98 2.72 -4.88
N GLY A 467 24.39 1.56 -4.62
CA GLY A 467 24.34 0.89 -3.32
C GLY A 467 22.95 0.87 -2.67
N GLY A 468 22.83 0.17 -1.54
CA GLY A 468 21.59 -0.02 -0.81
C GLY A 468 21.48 0.79 0.49
N GLY A 469 20.27 0.89 1.02
CA GLY A 469 19.97 1.63 2.23
C GLY A 469 18.49 1.58 2.61
N ARG A 470 18.12 2.19 3.72
CA ARG A 470 16.74 2.23 4.20
C ARG A 470 16.01 3.41 3.54
N CYS A 471 14.91 3.15 2.84
CA CYS A 471 14.07 4.21 2.26
C CYS A 471 13.51 5.10 3.38
N SER A 472 13.64 6.42 3.26
CA SER A 472 13.16 7.34 4.31
C SER A 472 11.63 7.46 4.37
N GLU A 473 10.94 7.01 3.31
CA GLU A 473 9.49 7.08 3.21
C GLU A 473 8.81 5.76 3.63
N CYS A 474 9.23 4.64 3.04
CA CYS A 474 8.62 3.33 3.32
C CYS A 474 9.43 2.45 4.29
N ARG A 475 10.63 2.88 4.72
CA ARG A 475 11.53 2.16 5.64
C ARG A 475 12.01 0.78 5.17
N TYR A 476 11.66 0.39 3.95
CA TYR A 476 12.18 -0.83 3.35
C TYR A 476 13.67 -0.68 3.05
N VAL A 477 14.45 -1.72 3.34
CA VAL A 477 15.87 -1.75 2.97
C VAL A 477 15.95 -2.16 1.50
N LEU A 478 16.31 -1.20 0.66
CA LEU A 478 16.48 -1.41 -0.77
C LEU A 478 17.96 -1.66 -1.04
N PRO A 479 18.38 -2.87 -1.46
CA PRO A 479 19.78 -3.21 -1.63
C PRO A 479 20.45 -2.56 -2.85
N SER A 480 19.67 -2.04 -3.81
CA SER A 480 20.22 -1.58 -5.12
C SER A 480 19.54 -0.36 -5.73
N TYR A 481 18.46 0.17 -5.13
CA TYR A 481 17.60 1.18 -5.77
C TYR A 481 17.17 2.27 -4.80
N LEU A 482 18.02 3.29 -4.67
CA LEU A 482 17.68 4.49 -3.92
C LEU A 482 17.92 5.70 -4.81
N LEU A 483 16.88 6.53 -4.94
CA LEU A 483 17.05 7.89 -5.40
C LEU A 483 17.50 8.70 -4.19
N GLY A 484 18.67 9.32 -4.32
CA GLY A 484 19.25 10.19 -3.31
C GLY A 484 19.41 11.59 -3.87
N VAL A 485 19.23 12.58 -3.00
CA VAL A 485 19.69 13.94 -3.27
C VAL A 485 21.08 14.06 -2.70
N LEU A 486 21.93 14.88 -3.32
CA LEU A 486 23.33 15.13 -2.95
C LEU A 486 23.58 15.42 -1.45
N VAL A 487 22.55 15.64 -0.61
CA VAL A 487 22.77 15.99 0.80
C VAL A 487 21.89 15.31 1.87
N THR A 488 20.66 14.80 1.67
CA THR A 488 19.85 14.40 2.87
C THR A 488 18.67 13.43 2.77
N CYS A 489 17.95 13.31 1.65
CA CYS A 489 16.67 12.59 1.62
C CYS A 489 16.75 11.44 0.59
N MET A 490 16.18 10.26 0.94
CA MET A 490 16.23 9.04 0.14
C MET A 490 14.83 8.48 -0.11
N ARG A 491 14.51 8.15 -1.36
CA ARG A 491 13.19 7.60 -1.71
C ARG A 491 13.33 6.37 -2.59
N ALA A 492 12.34 5.49 -2.50
CA ALA A 492 12.15 4.41 -3.45
C ALA A 492 11.76 4.98 -4.82
N MET A 493 12.19 4.31 -5.88
CA MET A 493 11.65 4.53 -7.22
C MET A 493 10.32 3.76 -7.27
N PHE A 494 9.20 4.48 -7.44
CA PHE A 494 7.89 3.87 -7.67
C PHE A 494 7.54 3.99 -9.15
#